data_AF-A0A942FB07-F1
#
_entry.id   AF-A0A942FB07-F1
#
_cell.length_a   1.000
_cell.length_b   1.000
_cell.length_c   1.000
_cell.angle_alpha   90.00
_cell.angle_beta   90.00
_cell.angle_gamma   90.00
#
_symmetry.space_group_name_H-M   'P 1'
#
loop_
_entity.id
_entity.type
_entity.pdbx_description
1 polymer ?
#
loop_
_entity_poly.entity_id
_entity_poly.type
_entity_poly.pdbx_seq_one_letter_code
_entity_poly.pdbx_strand_id
1 'polypeptide(L)'
;MSWYDEAEAFARRDPSVRVLMDRAKQHRKRAGELSVNGDCNIEREEHEARRLEAEAEKIVMVAIAKAGVACGEFKQYAARQDQQRGLVIEVETDQGWNPDPFWSETPVQEEPQSVS
;
A
#
# COMPACT_ATOMS: atom_id res chain seq x y z
N MET A 1 14.21 18.03 0.31
CA MET A 1 13.47 16.79 0.01
C MET A 1 13.21 16.16 1.36
N SER A 2 11.96 15.76 1.67
CA SER A 2 11.67 15.19 3.00
C SER A 2 12.27 13.78 3.10
N TRP A 3 12.52 13.30 4.32
CA TRP A 3 12.95 11.90 4.54
C TRP A 3 11.95 10.91 3.92
N TYR A 4 10.67 11.27 3.94
CA TYR A 4 9.59 10.47 3.37
C TYR A 4 9.71 10.37 1.85
N ASP A 5 9.92 11.51 1.17
CA ASP A 5 10.07 11.53 -0.30
C ASP A 5 11.28 10.69 -0.75
N GLU A 6 12.38 10.76 0.00
CA GLU A 6 13.59 9.97 -0.27
C GLU A 6 13.35 8.48 -0.04
N ALA A 7 12.68 8.12 1.07
CA ALA A 7 12.33 6.75 1.39
C ALA A 7 11.36 6.16 0.36
N GLU A 8 10.34 6.91 -0.05
CA GLU A 8 9.39 6.50 -1.08
C GLU A 8 10.08 6.32 -2.43
N ALA A 9 10.90 7.28 -2.85
CA ALA A 9 11.64 7.19 -4.11
C ALA A 9 12.60 5.99 -4.12
N PHE A 10 13.23 5.68 -2.99
CA PHE A 10 14.07 4.50 -2.83
C PHE A 10 13.24 3.21 -2.90
N ALA A 11 12.15 3.12 -2.14
CA ALA A 11 11.29 1.94 -2.08
C ALA A 11 10.64 1.62 -3.44
N ARG A 12 10.21 2.64 -4.20
CA ARG A 12 9.64 2.47 -5.55
C ARG A 12 10.66 1.95 -6.57
N ARG A 13 11.95 2.04 -6.28
CA ARG A 13 13.02 1.46 -7.13
C ARG A 13 13.34 0.01 -6.80
N ASP A 14 12.74 -0.55 -5.74
CA ASP A 14 12.94 -1.96 -5.37
C ASP A 14 12.58 -2.89 -6.54
N PRO A 15 13.44 -3.88 -6.88
CA PRO A 15 13.17 -4.80 -7.98
C PRO A 15 11.83 -5.54 -7.86
N SER A 16 11.42 -5.89 -6.65
CA SER A 16 10.17 -6.61 -6.37
C SER A 16 8.97 -5.73 -6.67
N VAL A 17 8.99 -4.47 -6.21
CA VAL A 17 7.96 -3.47 -6.51
C VAL A 17 7.83 -3.29 -8.02
N ARG A 18 8.96 -3.14 -8.72
CA ARG A 18 8.96 -2.99 -10.19
C ARG A 18 8.36 -4.19 -10.90
N VAL A 19 8.74 -5.41 -10.51
CA VAL A 19 8.22 -6.65 -11.10
C VAL A 19 6.71 -6.78 -10.87
N LEU A 20 6.23 -6.49 -9.66
CA LEU A 20 4.80 -6.53 -9.33
C LEU A 20 4.02 -5.50 -10.16
N MET A 21 4.51 -4.26 -10.23
CA MET A 21 3.88 -3.21 -11.02
C MET A 21 3.87 -3.50 -12.52
N ASP A 22 4.94 -4.08 -13.06
CA ASP A 22 4.99 -4.47 -14.47
C ASP A 22 4.03 -5.63 -14.78
N ARG A 23 3.89 -6.60 -13.86
CA ARG A 23 2.86 -7.65 -13.97
C ARG A 23 1.44 -7.07 -13.89
N ALA A 24 1.18 -6.13 -12.97
CA ALA A 24 -0.11 -5.47 -12.87
C ALA A 24 -0.50 -4.76 -14.19
N LYS A 25 0.46 -4.04 -14.80
CA LYS A 25 0.26 -3.41 -16.12
C LYS A 25 -0.04 -4.44 -17.21
N GLN A 26 0.62 -5.60 -17.20
CA GLN A 26 0.34 -6.68 -18.16
C GLN A 26 -1.09 -7.21 -18.02
N HIS A 27 -1.57 -7.38 -16.78
CA HIS A 27 -2.96 -7.79 -16.53
C HIS A 27 -3.97 -6.74 -16.99
N ARG A 28 -3.76 -5.45 -16.69
CA ARG A 28 -4.63 -4.37 -17.21
C ARG A 28 -4.63 -4.31 -18.74
N LYS A 29 -3.47 -4.51 -19.37
CA LYS A 29 -3.37 -4.58 -20.83
C LYS A 29 -4.23 -5.72 -21.39
N ARG A 30 -4.14 -6.91 -20.80
CA ARG A 30 -4.98 -8.06 -21.17
C ARG A 30 -6.46 -7.78 -20.95
N ALA A 31 -6.83 -7.15 -19.82
CA ALA A 31 -8.21 -6.75 -19.56
C ALA A 31 -8.75 -5.81 -20.65
N GLY A 32 -7.95 -4.84 -21.10
CA GLY A 32 -8.29 -3.96 -22.22
C GLY A 32 -8.46 -4.71 -23.54
N GLU A 33 -7.56 -5.65 -23.86
CA GLU A 33 -7.66 -6.50 -25.05
C GLU A 33 -8.93 -7.38 -25.03
N LEU A 34 -9.26 -7.95 -23.86
CA LEU A 34 -10.47 -8.75 -23.64
C LEU A 34 -11.74 -7.90 -23.74
N SER A 35 -11.71 -6.66 -23.25
CA SER A 35 -12.81 -5.70 -23.37
C SER A 35 -13.15 -5.37 -24.83
N VAL A 36 -12.14 -5.27 -25.70
CA VAL A 36 -12.36 -5.07 -27.14
C VAL A 36 -13.00 -6.30 -27.78
N ASN A 37 -12.65 -7.50 -27.30
CA ASN A 37 -13.12 -8.77 -27.84
C ASN A 37 -14.45 -9.26 -27.21
N GLY A 38 -15.00 -8.57 -26.20
CA GLY A 38 -16.25 -8.95 -25.54
C GLY A 38 -16.15 -10.17 -24.63
N ASP A 39 -14.97 -10.46 -24.08
CA ASP A 39 -14.72 -11.63 -23.22
C ASP A 39 -15.11 -11.33 -21.75
N CYS A 40 -15.65 -12.33 -21.04
CA CYS A 40 -16.08 -12.20 -19.65
C CYS A 40 -14.93 -12.22 -18.62
N ASN A 41 -13.68 -12.49 -19.03
CA ASN A 41 -12.54 -12.57 -18.12
C ASN A 41 -11.96 -11.22 -17.66
N ILE A 42 -12.53 -10.09 -18.10
CA ILE A 42 -12.04 -8.72 -17.80
C ILE A 42 -11.93 -8.49 -16.29
N GLU A 43 -12.98 -8.82 -15.53
CA GLU A 43 -13.02 -8.59 -14.08
C GLU A 43 -11.92 -9.35 -13.33
N ARG A 44 -11.59 -10.55 -13.82
CA ARG A 44 -10.52 -11.38 -13.25
C ARG A 44 -9.16 -10.73 -13.46
N GLU A 45 -8.87 -10.26 -14.67
CA GLU A 45 -7.59 -9.61 -14.97
C GLU A 45 -7.45 -8.27 -14.22
N GLU A 46 -8.52 -7.48 -14.10
CA GLU A 46 -8.55 -6.27 -13.29
C GLU A 46 -8.40 -6.55 -11.78
N HIS A 47 -8.95 -7.66 -11.30
CA HIS A 47 -8.76 -8.09 -9.91
C HIS A 47 -7.30 -8.48 -9.64
N GLU A 48 -6.68 -9.25 -10.53
CA GLU A 48 -5.28 -9.67 -10.38
C GLU A 48 -4.33 -8.46 -10.44
N ALA A 49 -4.59 -7.49 -11.33
CA ALA A 49 -3.85 -6.23 -11.37
C ALA A 49 -3.91 -5.47 -10.05
N ARG A 50 -5.12 -5.30 -9.49
CA ARG A 50 -5.30 -4.64 -8.18
C ARG A 50 -4.59 -5.39 -7.05
N ARG A 51 -4.61 -6.72 -7.05
CA ARG A 51 -3.91 -7.52 -6.04
C ARG A 51 -2.40 -7.28 -6.07
N LEU A 52 -1.81 -7.27 -7.27
CA LEU A 52 -0.37 -7.04 -7.47
C LEU A 52 0.03 -5.62 -7.08
N GLU A 53 -0.81 -4.62 -7.38
CA GLU A 53 -0.59 -3.23 -6.96
C GLU A 53 -0.64 -3.08 -5.44
N ALA A 54 -1.63 -3.71 -4.79
CA ALA A 54 -1.72 -3.72 -3.33
C ALA A 54 -0.50 -4.40 -2.69
N GLU A 55 -0.02 -5.50 -3.27
CA GLU A 55 1.20 -6.19 -2.81
C GLU A 55 2.46 -5.30 -2.97
N ALA A 56 2.58 -4.59 -4.09
CA ALA A 56 3.67 -3.65 -4.31
C ALA A 56 3.64 -2.50 -3.30
N GLU A 57 2.45 -1.97 -3.02
CA GLU A 57 2.24 -0.89 -2.06
C GLU A 57 2.64 -1.30 -0.64
N LYS A 58 2.32 -2.54 -0.22
CA LYS A 58 2.76 -3.08 1.08
C LYS A 58 4.28 -3.04 1.24
N ILE A 59 5.01 -3.43 0.19
CA ILE A 59 6.48 -3.40 0.20
C ILE A 59 6.98 -1.97 0.36
N VAL A 60 6.39 -1.03 -0.39
CA VAL A 60 6.75 0.40 -0.31
C VAL A 60 6.53 0.94 1.09
N MET A 61 5.37 0.69 1.69
CA MET A 61 5.01 1.29 2.98
C MET A 61 5.81 0.70 4.13
N VAL A 62 6.14 -0.60 4.09
CA VAL A 62 7.06 -1.21 5.06
C VAL A 62 8.47 -0.61 4.92
N ALA A 63 8.95 -0.35 3.70
CA ALA A 63 10.25 0.28 3.49
C ALA A 63 10.29 1.73 4.01
N ILE A 64 9.21 2.49 3.80
CA ILE A 64 9.08 3.86 4.35
C ILE A 64 9.08 3.84 5.88
N ALA A 65 8.33 2.94 6.51
CA ALA A 65 8.31 2.82 7.98
C ALA A 65 9.70 2.47 8.56
N LYS A 66 10.43 1.57 7.90
CA LYS A 66 11.83 1.25 8.25
C LYS A 66 12.74 2.47 8.13
N ALA A 67 12.61 3.25 7.06
CA ALA A 67 13.39 4.47 6.87
C ALA A 67 13.08 5.50 7.97
N GLY A 68 11.80 5.69 8.31
CA GLY A 68 11.36 6.56 9.41
C GLY A 68 12.00 6.20 10.76
N VAL A 69 12.13 4.91 11.06
CA VAL A 69 12.88 4.46 12.25
C VAL A 69 14.37 4.78 12.12
N ALA A 70 14.97 4.52 10.96
CA ALA A 70 16.40 4.73 10.75
C ALA A 70 16.83 6.21 10.80
N CYS A 71 15.95 7.14 10.40
CA CYS A 71 16.21 8.58 10.51
C CYS A 71 15.75 9.20 11.83
N GLY A 72 15.20 8.41 12.75
CA GLY A 72 14.79 8.84 14.09
C GLY A 72 13.44 9.55 14.15
N GLU A 73 12.64 9.48 13.09
CA GLU A 73 11.28 10.03 13.03
C GLU A 73 10.30 9.15 13.83
N PHE A 74 10.55 7.84 13.83
CA PHE A 74 9.82 6.86 14.64
C PHE A 74 10.79 6.15 15.58
N LYS A 75 10.31 5.71 16.76
CA LYS A 75 11.07 4.81 17.64
C LYS A 75 11.12 3.41 17.09
N GLN A 76 9.97 2.92 16.66
CA GLN A 76 9.80 1.61 16.05
C GLN A 76 8.50 1.59 15.22
N TYR A 77 8.33 0.53 14.44
CA TYR A 77 7.10 0.27 13.70
C TYR A 77 6.65 -1.19 13.88
N ALA A 78 5.36 -1.43 13.74
CA ALA A 78 4.77 -2.76 13.69
C ALA A 78 3.94 -2.90 12.42
N ALA A 79 4.03 -4.07 11.77
CA ALA A 79 3.14 -4.44 10.68
C ALA A 79 2.27 -5.61 11.15
N ARG A 80 0.95 -5.43 11.17
CA ARG A 80 -0.01 -6.43 11.66
C ARG A 80 -1.19 -6.59 10.72
N GLN A 81 -1.83 -7.76 10.78
CA GLN A 81 -3.06 -8.00 10.05
C GLN A 81 -4.26 -7.56 10.87
N ASP A 82 -5.05 -6.64 10.32
CA ASP A 82 -6.32 -6.19 10.86
C ASP A 82 -7.48 -6.81 10.04
N GLN A 83 -8.58 -7.16 10.70
CA GLN A 83 -9.71 -7.83 10.04
C GLN A 83 -10.48 -6.91 9.09
N GLN A 84 -10.52 -5.61 9.37
CA GLN A 84 -11.27 -4.64 8.59
C GLN A 84 -10.36 -3.88 7.61
N ARG A 85 -9.13 -3.60 8.03
CA ARG A 85 -8.18 -2.73 7.32
C ARG A 85 -7.17 -3.48 6.47
N GLY A 86 -7.10 -4.81 6.58
CA GLY A 86 -6.06 -5.61 5.93
C GLY A 86 -4.71 -5.45 6.64
N LEU A 87 -3.61 -5.39 5.89
CA LEU A 87 -2.32 -5.05 6.50
C LEU A 87 -2.35 -3.60 7.01
N VAL A 88 -1.97 -3.39 8.27
CA VAL A 88 -1.78 -2.06 8.83
C VAL A 88 -0.35 -1.89 9.32
N ILE A 89 0.15 -0.67 9.19
CA ILE A 89 1.45 -0.26 9.71
C ILE A 89 1.21 0.78 10.79
N GLU A 90 1.69 0.46 11.99
CA GLU A 90 1.62 1.32 13.16
C GLU A 90 3.03 1.80 13.50
N VAL A 91 3.13 3.02 14.02
CA VAL A 91 4.41 3.64 14.39
C VAL A 91 4.35 4.10 15.84
N GLU A 92 5.46 3.94 16.54
CA GLU A 92 5.65 4.49 17.89
C GLU A 92 6.50 5.75 17.81
N THR A 93 6.05 6.80 18.49
CA THR A 93 6.76 8.09 18.59
C THR A 93 7.14 8.37 20.04
N ASP A 94 7.62 9.58 20.34
CA ASP A 94 7.83 10.02 21.72
C ASP A 94 6.56 10.10 22.56
N GLN A 95 5.40 10.20 21.92
CA GLN A 95 4.09 10.21 22.59
C GLN A 95 3.51 8.80 22.79
N GLY A 96 4.24 7.76 22.39
CA GLY A 96 3.78 6.37 22.38
C GLY A 96 3.27 5.94 21.01
N TRP A 97 2.51 4.83 20.99
CA TRP A 97 1.91 4.29 19.78
C TRP A 97 0.79 5.19 19.27
N ASN A 98 0.85 5.53 17.98
CA ASN A 98 -0.22 6.30 17.35
C ASN A 98 -1.52 5.46 17.33
N PRO A 99 -2.65 5.96 17.84
CA PRO A 99 -3.94 5.26 17.74
C PRO A 99 -4.38 5.06 16.28
N ASP A 100 -3.96 5.95 15.38
CA ASP A 100 -4.22 5.82 13.96
C ASP A 100 -3.03 5.16 13.25
N PRO A 101 -3.28 4.11 12.45
CA PRO A 101 -2.24 3.51 11.63
C PRO A 101 -1.60 4.56 10.72
N PHE A 102 -0.27 4.51 10.62
CA PHE A 102 0.48 5.29 9.64
C PHE A 102 0.04 4.95 8.21
N TRP A 103 -0.31 3.69 7.97
CA TRP A 103 -0.86 3.23 6.70
C TRP A 103 -1.75 2.00 6.90
N SER A 104 -2.76 1.84 6.04
CA SER A 104 -3.61 0.66 5.97
C SER A 104 -3.93 0.28 4.52
N GLU A 105 -3.98 -1.02 4.23
CA GLU A 105 -4.36 -1.53 2.90
C GLU A 105 -5.77 -1.10 2.50
N THR A 106 -6.70 -1.07 3.45
CA THR A 106 -8.04 -0.52 3.26
C THR A 106 -8.28 0.60 4.26
N PRO A 107 -8.40 1.87 3.82
CA PRO A 107 -8.79 2.95 4.70
C PRO A 107 -10.21 2.71 5.23
N VAL A 108 -10.41 2.80 6.54
CA VAL A 108 -11.76 2.75 7.10
C VAL A 108 -12.42 4.07 6.78
N GLN A 109 -13.63 4.01 6.21
CA GLN A 109 -14.47 5.20 6.13
C GLN A 109 -14.74 5.67 7.55
N GLU A 110 -14.19 6.83 7.92
CA GLU A 110 -14.61 7.51 9.14
C GLU A 110 -16.11 7.77 8.99
N GLU A 111 -16.94 7.12 9.83
CA GLU A 111 -18.35 7.47 9.89
C GLU A 111 -18.44 8.97 10.19
N PRO A 112 -19.18 9.76 9.40
CA PRO A 112 -19.32 11.18 9.68
C PRO A 112 -19.89 11.30 11.09
N GLN A 113 -19.10 11.90 12.00
CA GLN A 113 -19.56 12.18 13.34
C GLN A 113 -20.88 12.94 13.23
N SER A 114 -21.95 12.28 13.63
CA SER A 114 -23.29 12.84 13.66
C SER A 114 -23.27 13.90 14.75
N VAL A 115 -22.99 15.14 14.37
CA VAL A 115 -23.17 16.29 15.25
C VAL A 115 -24.66 16.35 15.58
N SER A 116 -24.99 15.94 16.80
CA SER A 116 -26.32 16.05 17.40
C SER A 116 -26.46 17.40 18.10
#